data_AF-A0A8T4YH65-F1
#
_entry.id   AF-A0A8T4YH65-F1
#
_cell.length_a   1.000
_cell.length_b   1.000
_cell.length_c   1.000
_cell.angle_alpha   90.00
_cell.angle_beta   90.00
_cell.angle_gamma   90.00
#
_symmetry.space_group_name_H-M   'P 1'
#
loop_
_entity.id
_entity.type
_entity.pdbx_description
1 polymer ?
#
loop_
_entity_poly.entity_id
_entity_poly.type
_entity_poly.pdbx_seq_one_letter_code
_entity_poly.pdbx_strand_id
1 'polypeptide(L)'
;MEVLHMMEVGRVCVKTMGREAGKKCVIVDTIDENFVLITGPKSVSGVKRRRANIKHIEPTLYKLEIARGATDDEVVKAIEKAGLRELFETPLKP
;
A
#
# COMPACT_ATOMS: atom_id res chain seq x y z
N MET A 1 10.59 16.78 -15.56
CA MET A 1 11.02 16.31 -14.23
C MET A 1 9.77 15.76 -13.57
N GLU A 2 9.51 14.47 -13.80
CA GLU A 2 8.27 13.83 -13.33
C GLU A 2 8.26 13.84 -11.80
N VAL A 3 7.33 14.62 -11.25
CA VAL A 3 7.00 14.58 -9.83
C VAL A 3 6.32 13.24 -9.55
N LEU A 4 7.15 12.22 -9.25
CA LEU A 4 6.72 11.00 -8.58
C LEU A 4 6.09 11.42 -7.25
N HIS A 5 4.77 11.60 -7.23
CA HIS A 5 4.03 11.84 -6.00
C HIS A 5 4.15 10.57 -5.15
N MET A 6 5.07 10.62 -4.20
CA MET A 6 5.49 9.45 -3.43
C MET A 6 4.38 8.92 -2.52
N MET A 7 3.39 9.74 -2.14
CA MET A 7 2.38 9.38 -1.14
C MET A 7 0.96 9.79 -1.55
N GLU A 8 0.53 9.27 -2.69
CA GLU A 8 -0.82 9.47 -3.24
C GLU A 8 -1.65 8.18 -3.13
N VAL A 9 -2.97 8.33 -3.27
CA VAL A 9 -3.90 7.19 -3.33
C VAL A 9 -3.51 6.25 -4.48
N GLY A 10 -3.52 4.95 -4.19
CA GLY A 10 -3.12 3.88 -5.09
C GLY A 10 -1.63 3.59 -5.10
N ARG A 11 -0.78 4.39 -4.45
CA ARG A 11 0.65 4.09 -4.36
C ARG A 11 0.88 2.83 -3.53
N VAL A 12 1.68 1.92 -4.07
CA VAL A 12 2.13 0.71 -3.37
C VAL A 12 3.34 1.06 -2.51
N CYS A 13 3.31 0.68 -1.24
CA CYS A 13 4.35 0.95 -0.27
C CYS A 13 4.74 -0.33 0.47
N VAL A 14 5.97 -0.38 0.98
CA VAL A 14 6.45 -1.42 1.89
C VAL A 14 6.48 -0.84 3.30
N LYS A 15 5.97 -1.59 4.27
CA LYS A 15 6.14 -1.23 5.67
C LYS A 15 7.59 -1.51 6.09
N THR A 16 8.30 -0.49 6.57
CA THR A 16 9.68 -0.64 7.02
C THR A 16 9.77 -1.06 8.48
N MET A 17 8.72 -0.79 9.28
CA MET A 17 8.73 -0.99 10.73
C MET A 17 7.46 -1.66 11.30
N GLY A 18 7.64 -2.31 12.45
CA GLY A 18 6.57 -2.92 13.26
C GLY A 18 6.28 -4.39 12.92
N ARG A 19 5.16 -4.92 13.44
CA ARG A 19 4.77 -6.34 13.29
C ARG A 19 4.56 -6.80 11.84
N GLU A 20 4.38 -5.86 10.92
CA GLU A 20 4.14 -6.10 9.49
C GLU A 20 5.30 -5.56 8.65
N ALA A 21 6.48 -5.34 9.25
CA ALA A 21 7.67 -4.94 8.51
C ALA A 21 7.97 -5.93 7.37
N GLY A 22 8.41 -5.40 6.23
CA GLY A 22 8.66 -6.17 5.00
C GLY A 22 7.40 -6.46 4.17
N LYS A 23 6.20 -6.21 4.69
CA LYS A 23 4.95 -6.45 3.96
C LYS A 23 4.55 -5.25 3.11
N LYS A 24 3.85 -5.54 2.00
CA LYS A 24 3.38 -4.54 1.05
C LYS A 24 1.98 -4.08 1.41
N CYS A 25 1.69 -2.82 1.10
CA CYS A 25 0.40 -2.19 1.34
C CYS A 25 0.15 -1.13 0.27
N VAL A 26 -1.08 -0.67 0.19
CA VAL A 26 -1.52 0.37 -0.74
C VAL A 26 -2.09 1.51 0.07
N ILE A 27 -1.76 2.75 -0.32
CA ILE A 27 -2.41 3.94 0.23
C ILE A 27 -3.81 4.04 -0.36
N VAL A 28 -4.84 3.97 0.49
CA VAL A 28 -6.25 4.11 0.10
C VAL A 28 -6.79 5.51 0.36
N ASP A 29 -6.18 6.24 1.30
CA ASP A 29 -6.56 7.61 1.60
C ASP A 29 -5.37 8.39 2.20
N THR A 30 -5.33 9.70 1.96
CA THR A 30 -4.40 10.62 2.59
C THR A 30 -5.16 11.40 3.66
N ILE A 31 -4.74 11.26 4.92
CA ILE A 31 -5.44 11.85 6.07
C ILE A 31 -4.87 13.24 6.34
N ASP A 32 -3.56 13.34 6.45
CA ASP A 32 -2.81 14.58 6.70
C ASP A 32 -1.38 14.46 6.13
N GLU A 33 -0.52 15.44 6.41
CA GLU A 33 0.86 15.50 5.90
C GLU A 33 1.79 14.41 6.46
N ASN A 34 1.42 13.74 7.55
CA ASN A 34 2.23 12.74 8.24
C ASN A 34 1.58 11.35 8.25
N PHE A 35 0.29 11.25 7.96
CA PHE A 35 -0.48 10.03 8.09
C PHE A 35 -1.32 9.74 6.86
N VAL A 36 -1.30 8.46 6.49
CA VAL A 36 -2.09 7.89 5.41
C VAL A 36 -2.89 6.69 5.92
N LEU A 37 -4.00 6.42 5.26
CA LEU A 37 -4.73 5.19 5.44
C LEU A 37 -4.17 4.17 4.45
N ILE A 38 -3.64 3.06 4.99
CA ILE A 38 -3.13 1.96 4.18
C ILE A 38 -4.00 0.73 4.32
N THR A 39 -4.01 -0.12 3.30
CA THR A 39 -4.52 -1.49 3.39
C THR A 39 -3.63 -2.44 2.60
N GLY A 40 -3.47 -3.66 3.09
CA GLY A 40 -2.92 -4.78 2.33
C GLY A 40 -3.80 -5.97 2.63
N PRO A 41 -4.87 -6.20 1.83
CA PRO A 41 -5.96 -7.10 2.16
C PRO A 41 -5.47 -8.43 2.74
N LYS A 42 -6.21 -8.97 3.72
CA LYS A 42 -5.76 -10.15 4.49
C LYS A 42 -5.39 -11.34 3.60
N SER A 43 -6.11 -11.47 2.49
CA SER A 43 -5.94 -12.52 1.48
C SER A 43 -4.66 -12.39 0.64
N VAL A 44 -3.96 -11.25 0.69
CA VAL A 44 -2.79 -10.98 -0.15
C VAL A 44 -1.55 -10.70 0.69
N SER A 45 -1.51 -9.59 1.43
CA SER A 45 -0.33 -9.24 2.24
C SER A 45 -0.54 -9.41 3.75
N GLY A 46 -1.80 -9.38 4.21
CA GLY A 46 -2.08 -9.48 5.64
C GLY A 46 -1.84 -8.17 6.42
N VAL A 47 -1.69 -7.05 5.72
CA VAL A 47 -1.57 -5.73 6.34
C VAL A 47 -2.96 -5.19 6.65
N LYS A 48 -3.31 -5.12 7.94
CA LYS A 48 -4.66 -4.64 8.32
C LYS A 48 -4.85 -3.19 7.89
N ARG A 49 -6.04 -2.87 7.39
CA ARG A 49 -6.48 -1.51 7.10
C ARG A 49 -6.33 -0.64 8.34
N ARG A 50 -5.46 0.38 8.28
CA ARG A 50 -5.16 1.24 9.42
C ARG A 50 -4.52 2.55 9.00
N ARG A 51 -4.57 3.53 9.90
CA ARG A 51 -3.74 4.73 9.82
C ARG A 51 -2.27 4.35 10.06
N ALA A 52 -1.40 4.74 9.14
CA ALA A 52 0.03 4.55 9.22
C ALA A 52 0.74 5.90 9.10
N ASN A 53 1.84 6.04 9.84
CA ASN A 53 2.71 7.18 9.68
C ASN A 53 3.54 7.00 8.40
N ILE A 54 3.64 8.06 7.62
CA ILE A 54 4.41 8.16 6.38
C ILE A 54 5.88 7.75 6.60
N LYS A 55 6.47 8.03 7.75
CA LYS A 55 7.85 7.64 8.09
C LYS A 55 8.07 6.12 8.22
N HIS A 56 7.00 5.34 8.40
CA HIS A 56 7.08 3.88 8.60
C HIS A 56 6.80 3.09 7.32
N ILE A 57 6.58 3.78 6.21
CA ILE A 57 6.29 3.19 4.92
C ILE A 57 7.22 3.78 3.87
N GLU A 58 7.66 2.95 2.94
CA GLU A 58 8.51 3.37 1.84
C GLU A 58 7.74 3.14 0.54
N PRO A 59 7.58 4.18 -0.30
CA PRO A 59 6.87 4.04 -1.56
C PRO A 59 7.68 3.23 -2.56
N THR A 60 6.97 2.44 -3.37
CA THR A 60 7.55 1.69 -4.48
C THR A 60 7.23 2.36 -5.81
N LEU A 61 7.83 1.85 -6.89
CA LEU A 61 7.58 2.31 -8.26
C LEU A 61 6.14 2.01 -8.72
N TYR A 62 5.47 1.05 -8.09
CA TYR A 62 4.15 0.59 -8.51
C TYR A 62 3.03 1.49 -7.99
N LYS A 63 2.03 1.69 -8.85
CA LYS A 63 0.79 2.40 -8.54
C LYS A 63 -0.39 1.56 -9.03
N LEU A 64 -1.43 1.50 -8.21
CA LEU A 64 -2.72 0.91 -8.55
C LEU A 64 -3.71 2.03 -8.87
N GLU A 65 -4.57 1.76 -9.84
CA GLU A 65 -5.70 2.62 -10.15
C GLU A 65 -6.87 2.27 -9.23
N ILE A 66 -6.98 2.99 -8.11
CA ILE A 66 -8.08 2.84 -7.14
C ILE A 66 -8.66 4.21 -6.78
N ALA A 67 -9.94 4.23 -6.43
CA ALA A 67 -10.57 5.42 -5.90
C ALA A 67 -10.15 5.67 -4.44
N ARG A 68 -10.21 6.94 -4.03
CA ARG A 68 -10.03 7.33 -2.62
C ARG A 68 -11.05 6.62 -1.75
N GLY A 69 -10.58 5.96 -0.69
CA GLY A 69 -11.44 5.20 0.22
C GLY A 69 -11.83 3.81 -0.26
N ALA A 70 -11.27 3.31 -1.37
CA ALA A 70 -11.54 1.97 -1.91
C ALA A 70 -11.56 0.89 -0.83
N THR A 71 -12.52 -0.02 -0.94
CA THR A 71 -12.71 -1.17 -0.05
C THR A 71 -11.61 -2.22 -0.27
N ASP A 72 -11.46 -3.16 0.67
CA ASP A 72 -10.44 -4.20 0.53
C ASP A 72 -10.71 -5.09 -0.71
N ASP A 73 -11.96 -5.31 -1.09
CA ASP A 73 -12.35 -6.08 -2.29
C ASP A 73 -11.91 -5.37 -3.58
N GLU A 74 -12.16 -4.06 -3.68
CA GLU A 74 -11.70 -3.25 -4.82
C GLU A 74 -10.18 -3.22 -4.93
N VAL A 75 -9.47 -3.17 -3.79
CA VAL A 75 -8.01 -3.21 -3.77
C VAL A 75 -7.50 -4.58 -4.23
N VAL A 76 -8.13 -5.70 -3.81
CA VAL A 76 -7.77 -7.04 -4.32
C VAL A 76 -7.91 -7.10 -5.84
N LYS A 77 -9.06 -6.67 -6.37
CA LYS A 77 -9.31 -6.64 -7.82
C LYS A 77 -8.30 -5.78 -8.56
N ALA A 78 -7.93 -4.62 -8.01
CA ALA A 78 -6.92 -3.75 -8.60
C ALA A 78 -5.52 -4.39 -8.61
N ILE A 79 -5.14 -5.07 -7.52
CA ILE A 79 -3.88 -5.83 -7.44
C ILE A 79 -3.84 -6.94 -8.49
N GLU A 80 -4.94 -7.68 -8.64
CA GLU A 80 -5.05 -8.76 -9.63
C GLU A 80 -5.01 -8.23 -11.06
N LYS A 81 -5.73 -7.14 -11.34
CA LYS A 81 -5.73 -6.47 -12.65
C LYS A 81 -4.34 -5.93 -13.03
N ALA A 82 -3.57 -5.46 -12.04
CA ALA A 82 -2.21 -5.00 -12.23
C ALA A 82 -1.18 -6.14 -12.32
N GLY A 83 -1.58 -7.40 -12.08
CA GLY A 83 -0.66 -8.54 -12.08
C GLY A 83 0.36 -8.52 -10.93
N LEU A 84 0.11 -7.74 -9.88
CA LEU A 84 1.07 -7.52 -8.78
C LEU A 84 0.86 -8.46 -7.59
N ARG A 85 0.03 -9.49 -7.73
CA ARG A 85 -0.35 -10.37 -6.61
C ARG A 85 0.84 -11.01 -5.91
N GLU A 86 1.77 -11.58 -6.67
CA GLU A 86 2.98 -12.22 -6.16
C GLU A 86 3.87 -11.24 -5.36
N LEU A 87 3.93 -9.98 -5.80
CA LEU A 87 4.69 -8.92 -5.15
C LEU A 87 4.13 -8.58 -3.76
N PHE A 88 2.81 -8.69 -3.57
CA PHE A 88 2.15 -8.45 -2.28
C PHE A 88 2.23 -9.64 -1.32
N GLU A 89 2.24 -10.86 -1.85
CA GLU A 89 2.33 -12.11 -1.08
C GLU A 89 3.75 -12.37 -0.58
N THR A 90 4.76 -11.96 -1.35
CA THR A 90 6.17 -12.13 -0.96
C THR A 90 6.58 -11.03 0.00
N PRO A 91 6.86 -11.29 1.29
CA PRO A 91 7.46 -10.28 2.16
C PRO A 91 8.89 -9.97 1.70
N LEU A 92 9.29 -8.70 1.76
CA LEU A 92 10.69 -8.31 1.72
C LEU A 92 11.32 -8.81 3.03
N LYS A 93 12.04 -9.92 2.95
CA LYS A 93 12.92 -10.33 4.06
C LYS A 93 14.09 -9.34 4.14
N PRO A 94 14.51 -8.93 5.34
CA PRO A 94 15.78 -8.23 5.53
C PRO A 94 16.96 -9.11 5.11
#